data_AF-A0A1Y4HIR6-F1
#
_entry.id   AF-A0A1Y4HIR6-F1
#
_cell.length_a   1.000
_cell.length_b   1.000
_cell.length_c   1.000
_cell.angle_alpha   90.00
_cell.angle_beta   90.00
_cell.angle_gamma   90.00
#
_symmetry.space_group_name_H-M   'P 1'
#
loop_
_entity.id
_entity.type
_entity.pdbx_description
1 polymer ?
#
loop_
_entity_poly.entity_id
_entity_poly.type
_entity_poly.pdbx_seq_one_letter_code
_entity_poly.pdbx_strand_id
1 'polypeptide(L)'
;MYPQALPYLNYNISDLCCEKLKKSPLKRMAKHMQMQCSIIGTLAEESQIRKKDWITNGSNIFFQKKDNQCRPLSFWTTQDIWNYIKLYKLPVSDLYNQGYQRNGCMYCGFGLCSERRKFGINRFERLAQTHPKQYEYMISRWASLFTECGIPY
;
A
#
# COMPACT_ATOMS: atom_id res chain seq x y z
N MET A 1 6.66 18.60 -9.69
CA MET A 1 7.08 19.36 -8.50
C MET A 1 6.62 18.56 -7.30
N TYR A 2 7.53 17.84 -6.63
CA TYR A 2 7.16 17.14 -5.39
C TYR A 2 6.79 18.21 -4.35
N PRO A 3 5.77 18.00 -3.50
CA PRO A 3 5.61 18.88 -2.36
C PRO A 3 6.93 18.86 -1.59
N GLN A 4 7.51 20.04 -1.33
CA GLN A 4 8.57 20.15 -0.33
C GLN A 4 7.99 19.55 0.94
N ALA A 5 8.48 18.37 1.33
CA ALA A 5 8.15 17.81 2.63
C ALA A 5 8.50 18.90 3.64
N LEU A 6 7.51 19.41 4.36
CA LEU A 6 7.81 20.18 5.57
C LEU A 6 8.69 19.25 6.41
N PRO A 7 9.93 19.62 6.74
CA PRO A 7 10.73 18.83 7.67
C PRO A 7 9.88 18.74 8.93
N TYR A 8 9.30 17.56 9.17
CA TYR A 8 8.34 17.35 10.23
C TYR A 8 9.15 17.30 11.51
N LEU A 9 9.49 18.50 11.99
CA LEU A 9 10.42 18.75 13.10
C LEU A 9 11.82 18.18 12.75
N ASN A 10 12.86 18.41 13.55
CA ASN A 10 14.23 17.94 13.25
C ASN A 10 14.40 16.40 13.36
N TYR A 11 13.33 15.63 13.13
CA TYR A 11 13.28 14.19 13.31
C TYR A 11 13.50 13.43 12.00
N ASN A 12 14.04 12.22 12.13
CA ASN A 12 14.31 11.33 11.01
C ASN A 12 13.04 10.59 10.53
N ILE A 13 12.01 11.33 10.13
CA ILE A 13 10.77 10.83 9.53
C ILE A 13 10.64 11.41 8.12
N SER A 14 10.22 10.57 7.17
CA SER A 14 9.97 11.02 5.81
C SER A 14 8.89 10.19 5.13
N ASP A 15 8.12 10.85 4.28
CA ASP A 15 7.20 10.24 3.32
C ASP A 15 7.93 9.56 2.13
N LEU A 16 9.25 9.77 2.01
CA LEU A 16 10.09 9.21 0.95
C LEU A 16 10.44 7.73 1.14
N CYS A 17 10.02 7.09 2.23
CA CYS A 17 10.32 5.67 2.48
C CYS A 17 9.81 4.78 1.34
N CYS A 18 8.63 5.05 0.77
CA CYS A 18 8.11 4.30 -0.37
C CYS A 18 8.92 4.53 -1.65
N GLU A 19 9.44 5.74 -1.86
CA GLU A 19 10.32 6.01 -3.00
C GLU A 19 11.64 5.25 -2.87
N LYS A 20 12.29 5.32 -1.70
CA LYS A 20 13.60 4.72 -1.47
C LYS A 20 13.57 3.20 -1.36
N LEU A 21 12.57 2.63 -0.67
CA LEU A 21 12.53 1.19 -0.38
C LEU A 21 11.74 0.38 -1.41
N LYS A 22 10.82 1.01 -2.18
CA LYS A 22 9.94 0.29 -3.11
C LYS A 22 10.15 0.76 -4.55
N LYS A 23 9.81 2.01 -4.85
CA LYS A 23 9.68 2.48 -6.23
C LYS A 23 11.04 2.59 -6.94
N SER A 24 12.04 3.18 -6.30
CA SER A 24 13.37 3.38 -6.91
C SER A 24 14.09 2.04 -7.18
N PRO A 25 14.18 1.09 -6.22
CA PRO A 25 14.77 -0.23 -6.49
C PRO A 25 14.05 -0.99 -7.60
N LEU A 26 12.71 -0.99 -7.62
CA LEU A 26 11.92 -1.63 -8.68
C LEU A 26 12.20 -1.01 -10.05
N LYS A 27 12.21 0.31 -10.17
CA LYS A 27 12.51 1.00 -11.44
C LYS A 27 13.92 0.72 -11.94
N ARG A 28 14.90 0.68 -11.03
CA ARG A 28 16.29 0.34 -11.38
C ARG A 28 16.38 -1.08 -11.95
N MET A 29 15.73 -2.05 -11.29
CA MET A 29 15.70 -3.43 -11.76
C MET A 29 14.95 -3.57 -13.08
N ALA A 30 13.80 -2.90 -13.23
CA ALA A 30 13.03 -2.93 -14.46
C ALA A 30 13.84 -2.41 -15.68
N LYS A 31 14.60 -1.32 -15.49
CA LYS A 31 15.51 -0.79 -16.51
C LYS A 31 16.63 -1.80 -16.83
N HIS A 32 17.25 -2.37 -15.80
CA HIS A 32 18.32 -3.36 -15.96
C HIS A 32 17.84 -4.60 -16.73
N MET A 33 16.65 -5.09 -16.42
CA MET A 33 16.02 -6.24 -17.06
C MET A 33 15.34 -5.91 -18.40
N GLN A 34 15.46 -4.66 -18.89
CA GLN A 34 14.80 -4.19 -20.12
C GLN A 34 13.29 -4.51 -20.16
N MET A 35 12.62 -4.40 -19.01
CA MET A 35 11.19 -4.69 -18.90
C MET A 35 10.38 -3.75 -19.80
N GLN A 36 9.54 -4.33 -20.66
CA GLN A 36 8.72 -3.58 -21.61
C GLN A 36 7.38 -3.12 -21.06
N CYS A 37 6.85 -3.82 -20.03
CA CYS A 37 5.55 -3.55 -19.45
C CYS A 37 5.45 -4.15 -18.03
N SER A 38 4.72 -3.47 -17.14
CA SER A 38 4.38 -3.99 -15.81
C SER A 38 2.94 -4.51 -15.79
N ILE A 39 2.74 -5.73 -15.30
CA ILE A 39 1.39 -6.27 -15.03
C ILE A 39 1.02 -5.91 -13.58
N ILE A 40 -0.10 -5.23 -13.38
CA ILE A 40 -0.49 -4.66 -12.08
C ILE A 40 -1.94 -5.07 -11.74
N GLY A 41 -2.12 -5.70 -10.58
CA GLY A 41 -3.42 -6.13 -10.05
C GLY A 41 -4.17 -5.05 -9.27
N THR A 42 -4.27 -3.82 -9.78
CA THR A 42 -5.13 -2.78 -9.19
C THR A 42 -6.52 -2.80 -9.80
N LEU A 43 -7.55 -2.64 -8.98
CA LEU A 43 -8.95 -2.53 -9.36
C LEU A 43 -9.39 -1.05 -9.38
N ALA A 44 -10.32 -0.70 -10.27
CA ALA A 44 -10.86 0.66 -10.39
C ALA A 44 -11.66 1.07 -9.14
N GLU A 45 -12.35 0.13 -8.49
CA GLU A 45 -13.17 0.41 -7.30
C GLU A 45 -12.34 0.77 -6.06
N GLU A 46 -11.03 0.49 -6.05
CA GLU A 46 -10.19 0.63 -4.84
C GLU A 46 -10.02 2.09 -4.42
N SER A 47 -10.16 3.04 -5.36
CA SER A 47 -10.22 4.47 -5.07
C SER A 47 -10.78 5.28 -6.24
N GLN A 48 -11.27 6.49 -5.97
CA GLN A 48 -11.73 7.41 -7.01
C GLN A 48 -10.63 7.77 -8.02
N ILE A 49 -9.38 7.87 -7.55
CA ILE A 49 -8.23 8.15 -8.42
C ILE A 49 -8.01 6.98 -9.39
N ARG A 50 -8.08 5.73 -8.90
CA ARG A 50 -7.94 4.53 -9.75
C ARG A 50 -9.09 4.40 -10.74
N LYS A 51 -10.32 4.67 -10.30
CA LYS A 51 -11.50 4.71 -11.18
C LYS A 51 -11.33 5.72 -12.30
N LYS A 52 -10.96 6.95 -11.99
CA LYS A 52 -10.72 8.00 -13.00
C LYS A 52 -9.59 7.60 -13.95
N ASP A 53 -8.47 7.10 -13.42
CA ASP A 53 -7.33 6.67 -14.23
C ASP A 53 -7.69 5.54 -15.21
N TRP A 54 -8.53 4.59 -14.78
CA TRP A 54 -9.04 3.51 -15.62
C TRP A 54 -10.04 4.00 -16.67
N ILE A 55 -10.96 4.91 -16.32
CA ILE A 55 -11.87 5.52 -17.31
C ILE A 55 -11.10 6.24 -18.42
N THR A 56 -9.99 6.90 -18.07
CA THR A 56 -9.18 7.65 -19.05
C THR A 56 -8.29 6.76 -19.90
N ASN A 57 -7.63 5.75 -19.32
CA ASN A 57 -6.56 5.00 -20.00
C ASN A 57 -6.91 3.53 -20.28
N GLY A 58 -8.02 3.03 -19.77
CA GLY A 58 -8.37 1.61 -19.80
C GLY A 58 -7.38 0.72 -19.04
N SER A 59 -7.32 -0.54 -19.44
CA SER A 59 -6.50 -1.58 -18.79
C SER A 59 -5.13 -1.76 -19.45
N ASN A 60 -4.97 -1.40 -20.72
CA ASN A 60 -3.75 -1.57 -21.50
C ASN A 60 -3.18 -0.19 -21.87
N ILE A 61 -2.12 0.21 -21.19
CA ILE A 61 -1.54 1.55 -21.26
C ILE A 61 -0.15 1.44 -21.87
N PHE A 62 -0.06 1.64 -23.18
CA PHE A 62 1.19 1.60 -23.92
C PHE A 62 1.45 2.96 -24.56
N PHE A 63 2.68 3.46 -24.43
CA PHE A 63 3.14 4.74 -25.00
C PHE A 63 2.38 6.00 -24.55
N GLN A 64 1.43 5.89 -23.61
CA GLN A 64 0.64 7.00 -23.06
C GLN A 64 1.25 7.56 -21.77
N LYS A 65 1.99 6.73 -21.04
CA LYS A 65 2.65 7.08 -19.77
C LYS A 65 4.14 6.78 -19.87
N LYS A 66 4.91 7.31 -18.91
CA LYS A 66 6.35 7.06 -18.81
C LYS A 66 6.67 5.57 -18.78
N ASP A 67 5.87 4.78 -18.06
CA ASP A 67 6.04 3.34 -17.92
C ASP A 67 4.79 2.65 -18.49
N ASN A 68 5.00 1.70 -19.42
CA ASN A 68 3.93 0.87 -19.97
C ASN A 68 3.34 -0.05 -18.89
N GLN A 69 2.02 -0.17 -18.87
CA GLN A 69 1.28 -0.90 -17.84
C GLN A 69 0.13 -1.72 -18.43
N CYS A 70 -0.02 -2.94 -17.95
CA CYS A 70 -1.16 -3.81 -18.19
C CYS A 70 -1.86 -4.08 -16.85
N ARG A 71 -3.17 -3.87 -16.80
CA ARG A 71 -3.99 -3.94 -15.58
C ARG A 71 -5.24 -4.78 -15.83
N PRO A 72 -5.07 -6.10 -16.04
CA PRO A 72 -6.15 -6.95 -16.56
C PRO A 72 -7.37 -7.01 -15.65
N LEU A 73 -7.17 -6.80 -14.34
CA LEU A 73 -8.23 -6.86 -13.34
C LEU A 73 -8.84 -5.49 -13.01
N SER A 74 -8.49 -4.40 -13.71
CA SER A 74 -8.95 -3.06 -13.33
C SER A 74 -10.47 -2.89 -13.37
N PHE A 75 -11.19 -3.63 -14.21
CA PHE A 75 -12.65 -3.57 -14.28
C PHE A 75 -13.34 -4.55 -13.31
N TRP A 76 -12.59 -5.42 -12.64
CA TRP A 76 -13.15 -6.38 -11.69
C TRP A 76 -13.54 -5.69 -10.39
N THR A 77 -14.55 -6.26 -9.74
CA THR A 77 -14.94 -5.93 -8.37
C THR A 77 -14.27 -6.86 -7.36
N THR A 78 -14.37 -6.50 -6.08
CA THR A 78 -13.79 -7.24 -4.97
C THR A 78 -14.53 -8.57 -4.85
N GLN A 79 -15.83 -8.57 -5.18
CA GLN A 79 -16.63 -9.77 -5.29
C GLN A 79 -16.12 -10.70 -6.39
N ASP A 80 -15.77 -10.18 -7.58
CA ASP A 80 -15.22 -10.99 -8.67
C ASP A 80 -13.91 -11.65 -8.27
N ILE A 81 -13.03 -10.92 -7.57
CA ILE A 81 -11.77 -11.45 -7.04
C ILE A 81 -12.03 -12.62 -6.07
N TRP A 82 -12.92 -12.45 -5.10
CA TRP A 82 -13.23 -13.51 -4.14
C TRP A 82 -13.96 -14.70 -4.78
N ASN A 83 -14.85 -14.45 -5.75
CA ASN A 83 -15.50 -15.49 -6.52
C ASN A 83 -14.47 -16.33 -7.28
N TYR A 84 -13.49 -15.69 -7.92
CA TYR A 84 -12.43 -16.38 -8.65
C TYR A 84 -11.52 -17.18 -7.73
N ILE A 85 -11.10 -16.59 -6.60
CA ILE A 85 -10.34 -17.29 -5.56
C ILE A 85 -11.08 -18.56 -5.10
N LYS A 86 -12.39 -18.45 -4.84
CA LYS A 86 -13.22 -19.58 -4.40
C LYS A 86 -13.37 -20.65 -5.50
N LEU A 87 -13.64 -20.23 -6.73
CA LEU A 87 -13.84 -21.12 -7.88
C LEU A 87 -12.58 -21.97 -8.16
N TYR A 88 -11.41 -21.33 -8.13
CA TYR A 88 -10.13 -21.97 -8.43
C TYR A 88 -9.37 -22.44 -7.18
N LYS A 89 -9.96 -22.28 -5.99
CA LYS A 89 -9.37 -22.67 -4.69
C LYS A 89 -7.96 -22.10 -4.51
N LEU A 90 -7.78 -20.82 -4.85
CA LEU A 90 -6.48 -20.17 -4.79
C LEU A 90 -6.04 -19.96 -3.34
N PRO A 91 -4.75 -20.17 -3.01
CA PRO A 91 -4.25 -19.84 -1.69
C PRO A 91 -4.30 -18.32 -1.49
N VAL A 92 -4.79 -17.92 -0.32
CA VAL A 92 -4.81 -16.52 0.13
C VAL A 92 -4.05 -16.40 1.44
N SER A 93 -3.48 -15.23 1.69
CA SER A 93 -2.74 -14.97 2.93
C SER A 93 -3.67 -15.05 4.15
N ASP A 94 -3.23 -15.73 5.22
CA ASP A 94 -3.96 -15.79 6.49
C ASP A 94 -4.20 -14.42 7.14
N LEU A 95 -3.46 -13.39 6.73
CA LEU A 95 -3.68 -12.01 7.18
C LEU A 95 -5.12 -11.53 6.92
N TYR A 96 -5.76 -12.02 5.85
CA TYR A 96 -7.15 -11.68 5.57
C TYR A 96 -8.11 -12.19 6.65
N ASN A 97 -7.82 -13.35 7.26
CA ASN A 97 -8.58 -13.91 8.38
C ASN A 97 -8.36 -13.13 9.70
N GLN A 98 -7.27 -12.36 9.78
CA GLN A 98 -6.94 -11.49 10.92
C GLN A 98 -7.53 -10.07 10.77
N GLY A 99 -8.40 -9.87 9.76
CA GLY A 99 -9.09 -8.60 9.49
C GLY A 99 -8.25 -7.57 8.75
N TYR A 100 -7.10 -7.96 8.18
CA TYR A 100 -6.39 -7.10 7.25
C TYR A 100 -7.05 -7.13 5.87
N GLN A 101 -7.43 -5.96 5.35
CA GLN A 101 -8.05 -5.86 4.01
C GLN A 101 -7.05 -5.56 2.90
N ARG A 102 -5.99 -4.80 3.22
CA ARG A 102 -4.93 -4.41 2.29
C ARG A 102 -3.61 -4.39 3.02
N ASN A 103 -2.75 -5.32 2.65
CA ASN A 103 -1.46 -5.49 3.31
C ASN A 103 -0.40 -4.60 2.66
N GLY A 104 0.40 -3.97 3.50
CA GLY A 104 1.45 -3.05 3.10
C GLY A 104 2.69 -3.22 3.97
N CYS A 105 3.45 -2.14 4.16
CA CYS A 105 4.54 -2.17 5.12
C CYS A 105 3.96 -2.18 6.54
N MET A 106 4.42 -3.12 7.36
CA MET A 106 3.97 -3.34 8.74
C MET A 106 4.06 -2.07 9.61
N TYR A 107 5.10 -1.26 9.42
CA TYR A 107 5.37 -0.05 10.20
C TYR A 107 4.98 1.25 9.48
N CYS A 108 4.15 1.18 8.45
CA CYS A 108 3.69 2.37 7.74
C CYS A 108 2.50 3.00 8.46
N GLY A 109 2.68 4.19 9.03
CA GLY A 109 1.59 4.96 9.66
C GLY A 109 0.59 5.61 8.69
N PHE A 110 0.77 5.45 7.37
CA PHE A 110 -0.13 6.07 6.39
C PHE A 110 -1.54 5.50 6.49
N GLY A 111 -2.50 6.33 6.90
CA GLY A 111 -3.91 5.95 7.00
C GLY A 111 -4.38 5.52 8.38
N LEU A 112 -3.54 5.63 9.43
CA LEU A 112 -3.91 5.31 10.82
C LEU A 112 -5.24 5.94 11.25
N CYS A 113 -5.37 7.26 11.06
CA CYS A 113 -6.59 7.98 11.44
C CYS A 113 -7.82 7.53 10.65
N SER A 114 -7.65 7.27 9.34
CA SER A 114 -8.73 6.82 8.46
C SER A 114 -9.18 5.41 8.79
N GLU A 115 -8.25 4.50 9.10
CA GLU A 115 -8.55 3.13 9.50
C GLU A 115 -9.29 3.10 10.83
N ARG A 116 -8.83 3.86 11.83
CA ARG A 116 -9.52 3.95 13.12
C ARG A 116 -10.96 4.42 12.96
N ARG A 117 -11.19 5.46 12.15
CA ARG A 117 -12.54 5.97 11.86
C ARG A 117 -13.42 4.93 11.15
N LYS A 118 -12.84 4.15 10.23
CA LYS A 118 -13.59 3.20 9.40
C LYS A 118 -13.86 1.88 10.11
N PHE A 119 -12.93 1.39 10.93
CA PHE A 119 -12.95 0.04 11.49
C PHE A 119 -12.94 0.00 13.02
N GLY A 120 -12.91 1.16 13.69
CA GLY A 120 -12.76 1.27 15.15
C GLY A 120 -11.33 1.03 15.65
N ILE A 121 -10.48 0.39 14.84
CA ILE A 121 -9.11 0.04 15.16
C ILE A 121 -8.18 0.41 13.99
N ASN A 122 -7.02 0.98 14.30
CA ASN A 122 -5.98 1.29 13.34
C ASN A 122 -5.00 0.12 13.17
N ARG A 123 -4.17 0.12 12.11
CA ARG A 123 -3.19 -0.95 11.87
C ARG A 123 -2.16 -1.19 12.96
N PHE A 124 -1.76 -0.19 13.75
CA PHE A 124 -0.80 -0.38 14.84
C PHE A 124 -1.49 -1.06 16.03
N GLU A 125 -2.71 -0.63 16.37
CA GLU A 125 -3.56 -1.33 17.36
C GLU A 125 -3.83 -2.79 16.92
N ARG A 126 -4.10 -3.03 15.62
CA ARG A 126 -4.25 -4.39 15.07
C ARG A 126 -2.95 -5.19 15.12
N LEU A 127 -1.82 -4.54 14.87
CA LEU A 127 -0.50 -5.17 14.95
C LEU A 127 -0.20 -5.63 16.38
N ALA A 128 -0.56 -4.84 17.40
CA ALA A 128 -0.42 -5.22 18.80
C ALA A 128 -1.18 -6.52 19.13
N GLN A 129 -2.39 -6.69 18.56
CA GLN A 129 -3.22 -7.88 18.77
C GLN A 129 -2.73 -9.11 18.01
N THR A 130 -2.28 -8.92 16.77
CA THR A 130 -1.98 -10.04 15.85
C THR A 130 -0.52 -10.47 15.86
N HIS A 131 0.40 -9.53 16.11
CA HIS A 131 1.84 -9.71 16.02
C HIS A 131 2.57 -8.95 17.15
N PRO A 132 2.36 -9.34 18.44
CA PRO A 132 2.81 -8.58 19.59
C PRO A 132 4.33 -8.37 19.64
N LYS A 133 5.12 -9.36 19.17
CA LYS A 133 6.60 -9.23 19.11
C LYS A 133 7.04 -8.13 18.14
N GLN A 134 6.38 -8.03 16.99
CA GLN A 134 6.66 -7.01 15.99
C GLN A 134 6.17 -5.63 16.45
N TYR A 135 5.04 -5.59 17.16
CA TYR A 135 4.58 -4.37 17.81
C TYR A 135 5.57 -3.89 18.88
N GLU A 136 6.02 -4.76 19.77
CA GLU A 136 7.04 -4.44 20.79
C GLU A 136 8.35 -3.93 20.18
N TYR A 137 8.80 -4.56 19.09
CA TYR A 137 9.94 -4.07 18.33
C TYR A 137 9.71 -2.64 17.80
N MET A 138 8.52 -2.36 17.27
CA MET A 138 8.16 -1.03 16.77
C MET A 138 8.19 0.01 17.90
N ILE A 139 7.60 -0.30 19.05
CA ILE A 139 7.52 0.60 20.20
C ILE A 139 8.91 0.85 20.80
N SER A 140 9.71 -0.20 21.02
CA SER A 140 11.06 -0.08 21.58
C SER A 140 12.00 0.80 20.72
N ARG A 141 11.74 0.92 19.42
CA ARG A 141 12.56 1.72 18.48
C ARG A 141 12.03 3.12 18.24
N TRP A 142 10.70 3.31 18.21
CA TRP A 142 10.09 4.51 17.66
C TRP A 142 9.00 5.15 18.53
N ALA A 143 8.74 4.66 19.75
CA ALA A 143 7.70 5.23 20.62
C ALA A 143 7.91 6.71 20.96
N SER A 144 9.15 7.12 21.24
CA SER A 144 9.48 8.53 21.51
C SER A 144 9.10 9.41 20.32
N LEU A 145 9.53 8.97 19.14
CA LEU A 145 9.27 9.64 17.87
C LEU A 145 7.78 9.75 17.54
N PHE A 146 7.02 8.68 17.77
CA PHE A 146 5.57 8.70 17.57
C PHE A 146 4.87 9.66 18.53
N THR A 147 5.32 9.71 19.79
CA THR A 147 4.78 10.61 20.81
C THR A 147 5.04 12.07 20.44
N GLU A 148 6.27 12.40 20.05
CA GLU A 148 6.65 13.76 19.62
C GLU A 148 5.87 14.22 18.38
N CYS A 149 5.56 13.29 17.48
CA CYS A 149 4.82 13.57 16.25
C CYS A 149 3.29 13.44 16.40
N GLY A 150 2.78 13.12 17.59
CA GLY A 150 1.35 12.91 17.83
C GLY A 150 0.74 11.75 17.04
N ILE A 151 1.55 10.75 16.68
CA ILE A 151 1.12 9.57 15.95
C ILE A 151 0.50 8.59 16.95
N PRO A 152 -0.75 8.13 16.77
CA PRO A 152 -1.33 7.10 17.63
C PRO A 152 -0.69 5.74 17.32
N TYR A 153 -0.28 5.02 18.36
CA TYR A 153 0.32 3.68 18.25
C TYR A 153 -0.18 2.75 19.34
#